data_AF-S3NYC2-F1
#
_entry.id   AF-S3NYC2-F1
#
_cell.length_a   1.000
_cell.length_b   1.000
_cell.length_c   1.000
_cell.angle_alpha   90.00
_cell.angle_beta   90.00
_cell.angle_gamma   90.00
#
_symmetry.space_group_name_H-M   'P 1'
#
loop_
_entity.id
_entity.type
_entity.pdbx_description
1 polymer ?
#
loop_
_entity_poly.entity_id
_entity_poly.type
_entity_poly.pdbx_seq_one_letter_code
_entity_poly.pdbx_strand_id
1 'polypeptide(L)'
;MKNILIAFLMTVSLGAYAENLQCKNSYKIFEGIYSDLLSVSNGPEVNLTLLGQLESKYDYSRLFTRNHPGQLYSNGDWVSVDEYNDQIILSHAIRLGSRTKYLGIKLKKSKANFLSGVGEVCVVPTEVKLLYLDKEIINRFDNIFVRDLKNNTWRVFMYIGIEHKKDFDEFFPDFPKSVKLSERYSTLDPSFGESIKRTAEIYKAYDIELTPEMIEQRKEARRIINERRKANGFE
;
A
#
# COMPACT_ATOMS: atom_id res chain seq x y z
N MET A 1 -54.29 40.46 29.67
CA MET A 1 -52.83 40.47 29.45
C MET A 1 -52.35 39.02 29.43
N LYS A 2 -51.93 38.52 28.26
CA LYS A 2 -51.48 37.14 28.07
C LYS A 2 -49.97 37.09 28.26
N ASN A 3 -49.51 36.38 29.28
CA ASN A 3 -48.09 36.17 29.56
C ASN A 3 -47.49 35.27 28.48
N ILE A 4 -46.57 35.82 27.68
CA ILE A 4 -45.76 35.06 26.72
C ILE A 4 -44.59 34.47 27.52
N LEU A 5 -44.67 33.18 27.86
CA LEU A 5 -43.52 32.42 28.33
C LEU A 5 -42.64 32.08 27.13
N ILE A 6 -41.58 32.87 26.95
CA ILE A 6 -40.49 32.55 26.02
C ILE A 6 -39.67 31.45 26.69
N ALA A 7 -39.94 30.20 26.32
CA ALA A 7 -39.09 29.07 26.67
C ALA A 7 -37.79 29.19 25.87
N PHE A 8 -36.74 29.66 26.54
CA PHE A 8 -35.36 29.65 26.05
C PHE A 8 -34.91 28.18 26.00
N LEU A 9 -35.16 27.52 24.87
CA LEU A 9 -34.56 26.22 24.55
C LEU A 9 -33.05 26.44 24.51
N MET A 10 -32.39 26.15 25.64
CA MET A 10 -30.96 25.93 25.69
C MET A 10 -30.67 24.77 24.75
N THR A 11 -30.25 25.08 23.53
CA THR A 11 -29.53 24.17 22.66
C THR A 11 -28.27 23.78 23.42
N VAL A 12 -28.35 22.66 24.14
CA VAL A 12 -27.17 21.95 24.61
C VAL A 12 -26.44 21.55 23.34
N SER A 13 -25.50 22.39 22.93
CA SER A 13 -24.47 22.01 21.99
C SER A 13 -23.70 20.92 22.70
N LEU A 14 -24.14 19.67 22.52
CA LEU A 14 -23.26 18.51 22.67
C LEU A 14 -22.08 18.85 21.76
N GLY A 15 -20.98 19.30 22.37
CA GLY A 15 -19.76 19.57 21.65
C GLY A 15 -19.45 18.31 20.89
N ALA A 16 -19.69 18.34 19.58
CA ALA A 16 -19.05 17.42 18.67
C ALA A 16 -17.57 17.69 18.90
N TYR A 17 -16.94 16.90 19.76
CA TYR A 17 -15.50 16.83 19.81
C TYR A 17 -15.12 16.43 18.39
N ALA A 18 -14.73 17.41 17.58
CA ALA A 18 -13.99 17.15 16.38
C ALA A 18 -12.79 16.36 16.88
N GLU A 19 -12.82 15.03 16.72
CA GLU A 19 -11.69 14.20 17.11
C GLU A 19 -10.49 14.82 16.41
N ASN A 20 -9.54 15.32 17.21
CA ASN A 20 -8.32 15.86 16.67
C ASN A 20 -7.68 14.74 15.87
N LEU A 21 -7.56 14.94 14.55
CA LEU A 21 -6.93 13.98 13.66
C LEU A 21 -5.54 13.62 14.21
N GLN A 22 -5.29 12.34 14.41
CA GLN A 22 -4.09 11.79 15.03
C GLN A 22 -2.93 11.56 14.08
N CYS A 23 -3.08 11.73 12.76
CA CYS A 23 -2.03 11.37 11.80
C CYS A 23 -0.67 12.00 12.13
N LYS A 24 -0.63 13.32 12.41
CA LYS A 24 0.62 14.02 12.73
C LYS A 24 1.32 13.43 13.96
N ASN A 25 0.56 12.90 14.92
CA ASN A 25 1.07 12.33 16.16
C ASN A 25 1.36 10.81 16.04
N SER A 26 0.95 10.18 14.93
CA SER A 26 0.99 8.72 14.76
C SER A 26 2.18 8.21 13.96
N TYR A 27 3.14 9.08 13.58
CA TYR A 27 4.31 8.68 12.78
C TYR A 27 5.15 7.56 13.43
N LYS A 28 5.30 7.56 14.75
CA LYS A 28 5.99 6.46 15.45
C LYS A 28 5.27 5.12 15.31
N ILE A 29 3.93 5.14 15.25
CA ILE A 29 3.13 3.93 14.98
C ILE A 29 3.39 3.46 13.55
N PHE A 30 3.39 4.38 12.58
CA PHE A 30 3.65 4.07 11.18
C PHE A 30 5.06 3.46 10.99
N GLU A 31 6.07 4.04 11.63
CA GLU A 31 7.44 3.50 11.64
C GLU A 31 7.50 2.10 12.28
N GLY A 32 6.76 1.88 13.37
CA GLY A 32 6.63 0.57 14.01
C GLY A 32 6.02 -0.50 13.10
N ILE A 33 4.99 -0.16 12.33
CA ILE A 33 4.39 -1.07 11.33
C ILE A 33 5.45 -1.55 10.34
N TYR A 34 6.28 -0.65 9.81
CA TYR A 34 7.36 -1.04 8.90
C TYR A 34 8.45 -1.86 9.58
N SER A 35 8.83 -1.49 10.81
CA SER A 35 9.83 -2.25 11.57
C SER A 35 9.38 -3.71 11.72
N ASP A 36 8.12 -3.93 12.09
CA ASP A 36 7.55 -5.27 12.24
C ASP A 36 7.55 -6.03 10.91
N LEU A 37 7.04 -5.43 9.82
CA LEU A 37 6.98 -6.08 8.50
C LEU A 37 8.37 -6.40 7.93
N LEU A 38 9.34 -5.48 8.12
CA LEU A 38 10.73 -5.69 7.68
C LEU A 38 11.45 -6.76 8.50
N SER A 39 11.09 -6.95 9.77
CA SER A 39 11.70 -7.99 10.62
C SER A 39 11.50 -9.40 10.05
N VAL A 40 10.33 -9.66 9.45
CA VAL A 40 10.01 -10.94 8.81
C VAL A 40 10.64 -11.06 7.43
N SER A 41 10.74 -9.95 6.71
CA SER A 41 11.27 -9.92 5.34
C SER A 41 12.79 -10.08 5.25
N ASN A 42 13.52 -9.87 6.35
CA ASN A 42 14.99 -9.86 6.37
C ASN A 42 15.62 -11.21 6.77
N GLY A 43 14.83 -12.20 7.16
CA GLY A 43 15.33 -13.54 7.51
C GLY A 43 15.94 -14.29 6.31
N PRO A 44 16.68 -15.38 6.56
CA PRO A 44 17.15 -16.27 5.49
C PRO A 44 15.98 -17.03 4.84
N GLU A 45 14.88 -17.26 5.57
CA GLU A 45 13.70 -17.99 5.11
C GLU A 45 12.44 -17.14 5.26
N VAL A 46 11.42 -17.44 4.45
CA VAL A 46 10.11 -16.81 4.57
C VAL A 46 9.33 -17.49 5.69
N ASN A 47 8.89 -16.72 6.69
CA ASN A 47 7.93 -17.19 7.68
C ASN A 47 6.52 -16.71 7.29
N LEU A 48 5.81 -17.52 6.48
CA LEU A 48 4.48 -17.19 5.99
C LEU A 48 3.45 -17.04 7.13
N THR A 49 3.58 -17.83 8.21
CA THR A 49 2.68 -17.75 9.36
C THR A 49 2.79 -16.40 10.06
N LEU A 50 4.01 -15.97 10.38
CA LEU A 50 4.25 -14.69 11.04
C LEU A 50 3.90 -13.53 10.12
N LEU A 51 4.24 -13.62 8.83
CA LEU A 51 3.85 -12.62 7.84
C LEU A 51 2.32 -12.47 7.79
N GLY A 52 1.58 -13.57 7.68
CA GLY A 52 0.12 -13.56 7.65
C GLY A 52 -0.49 -12.96 8.92
N GLN A 53 0.11 -13.16 10.10
CA GLN A 53 -0.31 -12.52 11.35
C GLN A 53 -0.10 -11.00 11.32
N LEU A 54 1.07 -10.55 10.86
CA LEU A 54 1.37 -9.12 10.75
C LEU A 54 0.50 -8.43 9.69
N GLU A 55 0.26 -9.07 8.55
CA GLU A 55 -0.62 -8.55 7.51
C GLU A 55 -2.07 -8.51 8.00
N SER A 56 -2.56 -9.55 8.67
CA SER A 56 -3.90 -9.52 9.30
C SER A 56 -4.06 -8.38 10.31
N LYS A 57 -2.96 -7.98 10.96
CA LYS A 57 -2.93 -6.86 11.91
C LYS A 57 -2.85 -5.50 11.21
N TYR A 58 -2.00 -5.36 10.21
CA TYR A 58 -1.60 -4.06 9.67
C TYR A 58 -2.08 -3.78 8.24
N ASP A 59 -2.24 -4.78 7.39
CA ASP A 59 -2.72 -4.56 6.03
C ASP A 59 -4.22 -4.21 6.06
N TYR A 60 -4.55 -3.08 5.46
CA TYR A 60 -5.91 -2.59 5.38
C TYR A 60 -6.79 -3.45 4.46
N SER A 61 -6.22 -3.99 3.37
CA SER A 61 -6.96 -4.82 2.41
C SER A 61 -7.51 -6.11 3.05
N ARG A 62 -6.86 -6.60 4.12
CA ARG A 62 -7.27 -7.80 4.85
C ARG A 62 -8.67 -7.68 5.46
N LEU A 63 -9.15 -6.47 5.71
CA LEU A 63 -10.52 -6.23 6.21
C LEU A 63 -11.60 -6.61 5.18
N PHE A 64 -11.25 -6.69 3.89
CA PHE A 64 -12.19 -6.89 2.79
C PHE A 64 -12.21 -8.33 2.27
N THR A 65 -11.36 -9.21 2.81
CA THR A 65 -11.27 -10.63 2.43
C THR A 65 -12.60 -11.40 2.58
N ARG A 66 -13.53 -10.91 3.40
CA ARG A 66 -14.88 -11.48 3.51
C ARG A 66 -15.67 -11.38 2.20
N ASN A 67 -15.42 -10.35 1.38
CA ASN A 67 -16.05 -10.16 0.08
C ASN A 67 -15.34 -10.95 -1.03
N HIS A 68 -14.13 -11.45 -0.76
CA HIS A 68 -13.25 -12.13 -1.71
C HIS A 68 -12.77 -13.47 -1.10
N PRO A 69 -13.68 -14.44 -0.89
CA PRO A 69 -13.37 -15.66 -0.15
C PRO A 69 -12.27 -16.47 -0.84
N GLY A 70 -11.24 -16.85 -0.06
CA GLY A 70 -10.09 -17.60 -0.58
C GLY A 70 -9.09 -16.75 -1.38
N GLN A 71 -9.24 -15.43 -1.36
CA GLN A 71 -8.36 -14.50 -2.08
C GLN A 71 -7.72 -13.47 -1.16
N LEU A 72 -6.56 -12.98 -1.57
CA LEU A 72 -5.78 -11.94 -0.92
C LEU A 72 -5.41 -10.85 -1.93
N TYR A 73 -5.39 -9.60 -1.49
CA TYR A 73 -5.06 -8.49 -2.36
C TYR A 73 -3.53 -8.35 -2.49
N SER A 74 -3.03 -8.41 -3.72
CA SER A 74 -1.61 -8.27 -4.03
C SER A 74 -1.43 -7.58 -5.37
N ASN A 75 -0.51 -6.61 -5.43
CA ASN A 75 -0.11 -5.93 -6.67
C ASN A 75 -1.28 -5.39 -7.53
N GLY A 76 -2.36 -4.94 -6.90
CA GLY A 76 -3.51 -4.35 -7.60
C GLY A 76 -4.64 -5.33 -7.93
N ASP A 77 -4.52 -6.61 -7.53
CA ASP A 77 -5.47 -7.67 -7.84
C ASP A 77 -5.82 -8.52 -6.61
N TRP A 78 -7.02 -9.09 -6.61
CA TRP A 78 -7.39 -10.19 -5.72
C TRP A 78 -6.92 -11.53 -6.32
N VAL A 79 -5.91 -12.14 -5.71
CA VAL A 79 -5.32 -13.41 -6.15
C VAL A 79 -5.66 -14.53 -5.17
N SER A 80 -5.57 -15.79 -5.61
CA SER A 80 -5.77 -16.92 -4.69
C SER A 80 -4.74 -16.91 -3.55
N VAL A 81 -5.06 -17.52 -2.41
CA VAL A 81 -4.10 -17.65 -1.29
C VAL A 81 -2.82 -18.38 -1.72
N ASP A 82 -2.92 -19.40 -2.56
CA ASP A 82 -1.76 -20.14 -3.06
C ASP A 82 -0.89 -19.25 -3.96
N GLU A 83 -1.50 -18.54 -4.90
CA GLU A 83 -0.78 -17.58 -5.75
C GLU A 83 -0.13 -16.46 -4.93
N TYR A 84 -0.81 -15.95 -3.90
CA TYR A 84 -0.24 -14.97 -2.97
C TYR A 84 1.04 -15.52 -2.31
N ASN A 85 0.97 -16.74 -1.78
CA ASN A 85 2.11 -17.37 -1.11
C ASN A 85 3.27 -17.59 -2.09
N ASP A 86 2.98 -18.05 -3.32
CA ASP A 86 3.98 -18.22 -4.37
C ASP A 86 4.66 -16.88 -4.74
N GLN A 87 3.89 -15.80 -4.83
CA GLN A 87 4.42 -14.45 -5.07
C GLN A 87 5.36 -14.00 -3.93
N ILE A 88 5.01 -14.27 -2.67
CA ILE A 88 5.85 -13.94 -1.51
C ILE A 88 7.15 -14.75 -1.53
N ILE A 89 7.05 -16.07 -1.75
CA ILE A 89 8.21 -16.97 -1.81
C ILE A 89 9.15 -16.53 -2.93
N LEU A 90 8.61 -16.25 -4.12
CA LEU A 90 9.38 -15.77 -5.27
C LEU A 90 10.04 -14.42 -4.99
N SER A 91 9.30 -13.47 -4.41
CA SER A 91 9.84 -12.15 -4.04
C SER A 91 11.00 -12.26 -3.06
N HIS A 92 10.90 -13.14 -2.06
CA HIS A 92 11.99 -13.40 -1.11
C HIS A 92 13.20 -14.07 -1.76
N ALA A 93 12.98 -15.07 -2.62
CA ALA A 93 14.06 -15.71 -3.37
C ALA A 93 14.82 -14.70 -4.25
N ILE A 94 14.08 -13.84 -4.97
CA ILE A 94 14.65 -12.74 -5.75
C ILE A 94 15.45 -11.81 -4.85
N ARG A 95 14.91 -11.38 -3.70
CA ARG A 95 15.59 -10.50 -2.74
C ARG A 95 16.93 -11.10 -2.28
N LEU A 96 16.94 -12.36 -1.87
CA LEU A 96 18.15 -13.05 -1.41
C LEU A 96 19.19 -13.09 -2.52
N GLY A 97 18.78 -13.54 -3.70
CA GLY A 97 19.71 -13.74 -4.78
C GLY A 97 20.17 -12.43 -5.45
N SER A 98 19.36 -11.37 -5.42
CA SER A 98 19.80 -10.01 -5.80
C SER A 98 20.60 -9.30 -4.71
N ARG A 99 20.90 -10.00 -3.61
CA ARG A 99 21.62 -9.50 -2.43
C ARG A 99 21.00 -8.20 -1.91
N THR A 100 19.68 -8.14 -1.93
CA THR A 100 18.95 -6.93 -1.58
C THR A 100 19.04 -6.64 -0.09
N LYS A 101 19.43 -5.41 0.24
CA LYS A 101 19.54 -4.92 1.62
C LYS A 101 18.75 -3.64 1.80
N TYR A 102 17.90 -3.58 2.80
CA TYR A 102 17.23 -2.35 3.17
C TYR A 102 18.24 -1.38 3.79
N LEU A 103 18.34 -0.17 3.23
CA LEU A 103 19.19 0.91 3.74
C LEU A 103 18.40 1.87 4.63
N GLY A 104 17.10 1.99 4.39
CA GLY A 104 16.20 2.72 5.26
C GLY A 104 14.85 3.01 4.62
N ILE A 105 13.92 3.41 5.48
CA ILE A 105 12.61 3.93 5.09
C ILE A 105 12.44 5.34 5.65
N LYS A 106 11.86 6.23 4.86
CA LYS A 106 11.56 7.60 5.24
C LYS A 106 10.09 7.90 4.94
N LEU A 107 9.33 8.13 6.01
CA LEU A 107 7.98 8.68 5.92
C LEU A 107 8.07 10.19 5.75
N LYS A 108 7.56 10.72 4.64
CA LYS A 108 7.50 12.17 4.41
C LYS A 108 6.30 12.77 5.13
N LYS A 109 6.22 14.10 5.18
CA LYS A 109 5.04 14.80 5.69
C LYS A 109 3.80 14.35 4.93
N SER A 110 2.72 14.07 5.65
CA SER A 110 1.46 13.66 5.06
C SER A 110 0.94 14.73 4.11
N LYS A 111 0.43 14.29 2.97
CA LYS A 111 -0.16 15.20 1.97
C LYS A 111 -1.66 15.35 2.14
N ALA A 112 -2.30 14.42 2.86
CA ALA A 112 -3.70 14.53 3.23
C ALA A 112 -3.95 13.88 4.60
N ASN A 113 -4.93 14.42 5.32
CA ASN A 113 -5.42 13.90 6.59
C ASN A 113 -6.88 14.33 6.73
N PHE A 114 -7.81 13.37 6.79
CA PHE A 114 -9.25 13.66 6.80
C PHE A 114 -10.05 12.53 7.46
N LEU A 115 -11.27 12.84 7.90
CA LEU A 115 -12.25 11.83 8.30
C LEU A 115 -13.02 11.34 7.07
N SER A 116 -13.31 10.05 7.07
CA SER A 116 -14.07 9.33 6.06
C SER A 116 -15.04 8.35 6.74
N GLY A 117 -15.91 7.73 5.97
CA GLY A 117 -16.79 6.65 6.44
C GLY A 117 -16.04 5.45 7.00
N VAL A 118 -14.77 5.26 6.62
CA VAL A 118 -13.91 4.16 7.09
C VAL A 118 -13.01 4.53 8.28
N GLY A 119 -13.06 5.78 8.72
CA GLY A 119 -12.28 6.30 9.86
C GLY A 119 -11.41 7.50 9.49
N GLU A 120 -10.34 7.72 10.26
CA GLU A 120 -9.36 8.75 9.91
C GLU A 120 -8.37 8.20 8.88
N VAL A 121 -8.23 8.90 7.76
CA VAL A 121 -7.37 8.52 6.65
C VAL A 121 -6.22 9.51 6.55
N CYS A 122 -5.00 8.98 6.48
CA CYS A 122 -3.80 9.75 6.28
C CYS A 122 -2.96 9.24 5.11
N VAL A 123 -2.69 10.12 4.16
CA VAL A 123 -1.88 9.81 2.98
C VAL A 123 -0.46 10.30 3.20
N VAL A 124 0.48 9.34 3.31
CA VAL A 124 1.87 9.56 3.67
C VAL A 124 2.77 9.10 2.53
N PRO A 125 3.39 10.04 1.78
CA PRO A 125 4.41 9.69 0.80
C PRO A 125 5.60 9.04 1.50
N THR A 126 6.05 7.91 0.97
CA THR A 126 7.09 7.07 1.57
C THR A 126 8.23 6.88 0.59
N GLU A 127 9.45 6.88 1.11
CA GLU A 127 10.65 6.62 0.34
C GLU A 127 11.40 5.46 0.98
N VAL A 128 11.65 4.40 0.21
CA VAL A 128 12.43 3.24 0.62
C VAL A 128 13.72 3.23 -0.15
N LYS A 129 14.84 3.23 0.57
CA LYS A 129 16.17 3.06 0.01
C LYS A 129 16.64 1.64 0.24
N LEU A 130 17.09 0.99 -0.82
CA LEU A 130 17.63 -0.36 -0.73
C LEU A 130 18.81 -0.54 -1.69
N LEU A 131 19.70 -1.45 -1.33
CA LEU A 131 20.74 -1.96 -2.21
C LEU A 131 20.13 -3.09 -3.07
N TYR A 132 20.32 -3.06 -4.38
CA TYR A 132 19.90 -4.10 -5.32
C TYR A 132 21.05 -4.39 -6.28
N LEU A 133 21.59 -5.62 -6.27
CA LEU A 133 22.80 -5.97 -7.03
C LEU A 133 23.93 -4.94 -6.81
N ASP A 134 24.18 -4.58 -5.54
CA ASP A 134 25.16 -3.59 -5.10
C ASP A 134 24.93 -2.14 -5.58
N LYS A 135 23.78 -1.84 -6.21
CA LYS A 135 23.37 -0.49 -6.59
C LYS A 135 22.33 0.05 -5.63
N GLU A 136 22.47 1.30 -5.18
CA GLU A 136 21.39 1.97 -4.44
C GLU A 136 20.21 2.23 -5.38
N ILE A 137 19.03 1.81 -4.98
CA ILE A 137 17.77 2.15 -5.63
C ILE A 137 16.84 2.85 -4.64
N ILE A 138 16.03 3.75 -5.17
CA ILE A 138 15.03 4.49 -4.41
C ILE A 138 13.65 4.11 -4.94
N ASN A 139 12.81 3.59 -4.06
CA ASN A 139 11.39 3.40 -4.33
C ASN A 139 10.59 4.50 -3.63
N ARG A 140 9.59 5.05 -4.31
CA ARG A 140 8.65 6.02 -3.75
C ARG A 140 7.23 5.58 -4.04
N PHE A 141 6.34 5.74 -3.08
CA PHE A 141 4.92 5.39 -3.21
C PHE A 141 4.15 6.09 -2.10
N ASP A 142 2.83 6.15 -2.22
CA ASP A 142 1.97 6.61 -1.14
C ASP A 142 1.49 5.44 -0.29
N ASN A 143 1.52 5.64 1.02
CA ASN A 143 0.80 4.79 1.95
C ASN A 143 -0.44 5.52 2.45
N ILE A 144 -1.55 4.82 2.46
CA ILE A 144 -2.81 5.29 3.00
C ILE A 144 -2.98 4.59 4.35
N PHE A 145 -2.68 5.32 5.42
CA PHE A 145 -2.91 4.85 6.78
C PHE A 145 -4.36 5.12 7.17
N VAL A 146 -5.03 4.13 7.73
CA VAL A 146 -6.42 4.22 8.16
C VAL A 146 -6.51 3.88 9.63
N ARG A 147 -7.05 4.81 10.43
CA ARG A 147 -7.34 4.62 11.84
C ARG A 147 -8.80 4.27 12.02
N ASP A 148 -9.05 3.09 12.59
CA ASP A 148 -10.37 2.76 13.10
C ASP A 148 -10.63 3.58 14.37
N LEU A 149 -11.66 4.42 14.33
CA LEU A 149 -11.99 5.34 15.42
C LEU A 149 -12.51 4.61 16.68
N LYS A 150 -13.03 3.39 16.54
CA LYS A 150 -13.61 2.63 17.66
C LYS A 150 -12.56 2.01 18.57
N ASN A 151 -11.51 1.45 17.98
CA ASN A 151 -10.44 0.74 18.71
C ASN A 151 -9.08 1.45 18.63
N ASN A 152 -9.01 2.59 17.92
CA ASN A 152 -7.82 3.40 17.75
C ASN A 152 -6.64 2.64 17.10
N THR A 153 -6.92 1.63 16.28
CA THR A 153 -5.90 0.85 15.58
C THR A 153 -5.62 1.43 14.20
N TRP A 154 -4.34 1.43 13.81
CA TRP A 154 -3.89 1.87 12.49
C TRP A 154 -3.58 0.68 11.60
N ARG A 155 -4.07 0.77 10.35
CA ARG A 155 -3.74 -0.13 9.24
C ARG A 155 -3.19 0.67 8.08
N VAL A 156 -2.55 0.00 7.15
CA VAL A 156 -1.89 0.61 6.00
C VAL A 156 -2.32 -0.08 4.70
N PHE A 157 -2.60 0.72 3.69
CA PHE A 157 -2.72 0.31 2.31
C PHE A 157 -1.58 0.93 1.50
N MET A 158 -0.80 0.11 0.81
CA MET A 158 0.24 0.59 -0.10
C MET A 158 -0.38 0.88 -1.47
N TYR A 159 -0.48 2.15 -1.84
CA TYR A 159 -0.97 2.54 -3.16
C TYR A 159 0.18 2.52 -4.18
N ILE A 160 -0.01 1.77 -5.27
CA ILE A 160 1.00 1.54 -6.30
C ILE A 160 0.65 2.15 -7.66
N GLY A 161 -0.59 2.58 -7.88
CA GLY A 161 -1.04 3.30 -9.08
C GLY A 161 -1.64 2.41 -10.18
N ILE A 162 -1.82 1.12 -9.91
CA ILE A 162 -2.35 0.13 -10.86
C ILE A 162 -3.58 -0.61 -10.32
N GLU A 163 -4.09 -0.17 -9.18
CA GLU A 163 -5.29 -0.70 -8.55
C GLU A 163 -6.47 -0.59 -9.51
N HIS A 164 -7.32 -1.60 -9.54
CA HIS A 164 -8.61 -1.49 -10.17
C HIS A 164 -9.48 -0.46 -9.44
N LYS A 165 -10.13 0.44 -10.21
CA LYS A 165 -11.02 1.44 -9.64
C LYS A 165 -12.10 0.84 -8.71
N LYS A 166 -12.70 -0.30 -9.10
CA LYS A 166 -13.72 -0.99 -8.29
C LYS A 166 -13.19 -1.40 -6.89
N ASP A 167 -11.94 -1.85 -6.82
CA ASP A 167 -11.34 -2.35 -5.58
C ASP A 167 -10.87 -1.17 -4.73
N PHE A 168 -10.34 -0.11 -5.37
CA PHE A 168 -10.04 1.14 -4.68
C PHE A 168 -11.31 1.80 -4.09
N ASP A 169 -12.41 1.82 -4.84
CA ASP A 169 -13.70 2.36 -4.38
C ASP A 169 -14.31 1.46 -3.28
N GLU A 170 -14.02 0.15 -3.25
CA GLU A 170 -14.39 -0.73 -2.13
C GLU A 170 -13.62 -0.35 -0.85
N PHE A 171 -12.31 -0.12 -0.97
CA PHE A 171 -11.46 0.24 0.16
C PHE A 171 -11.74 1.66 0.67
N PHE A 172 -12.00 2.60 -0.23
CA PHE A 172 -12.12 4.03 0.08
C PHE A 172 -13.32 4.67 -0.66
N PRO A 173 -14.56 4.31 -0.30
CA PRO A 173 -15.77 4.70 -1.04
C PRO A 173 -16.02 6.21 -1.12
N ASP A 174 -15.48 6.97 -0.17
CA ASP A 174 -15.61 8.42 -0.06
C ASP A 174 -14.26 9.15 -0.16
N PHE A 175 -13.27 8.53 -0.84
CA PHE A 175 -11.95 9.15 -1.02
C PHE A 175 -12.05 10.51 -1.73
N PRO A 176 -11.53 11.62 -1.15
CA PRO A 176 -11.69 12.94 -1.73
C PRO A 176 -10.94 13.07 -3.05
N LYS A 177 -11.64 13.50 -4.12
CA LYS A 177 -11.05 13.75 -5.44
C LYS A 177 -9.96 14.82 -5.44
N SER A 178 -9.91 15.68 -4.42
CA SER A 178 -8.88 16.71 -4.24
C SER A 178 -7.53 16.13 -3.79
N VAL A 179 -7.52 14.93 -3.20
CA VAL A 179 -6.30 14.26 -2.76
C VAL A 179 -5.69 13.51 -3.94
N LYS A 180 -4.61 14.06 -4.49
CA LYS A 180 -3.89 13.44 -5.60
C LYS A 180 -2.93 12.36 -5.08
N LEU A 181 -3.19 11.11 -5.43
CA LEU A 181 -2.25 10.00 -5.19
C LEU A 181 -1.16 9.99 -6.26
N SER A 182 -0.04 9.36 -5.93
CA SER A 182 1.13 9.22 -6.77
C SER A 182 1.37 7.74 -7.00
N GLU A 183 1.55 7.35 -8.25
CA GLU A 183 1.97 5.99 -8.58
C GLU A 183 3.32 5.66 -7.95
N ARG A 184 3.56 4.37 -7.77
CA ARG A 184 4.86 3.90 -7.30
C ARG A 184 5.92 4.22 -8.37
N TYR A 185 7.02 4.81 -7.90
CA TYR A 185 8.21 5.10 -8.67
C TYR A 185 9.38 4.26 -8.14
N SER A 186 10.24 3.78 -9.04
CA SER A 186 11.52 3.15 -8.70
C SER A 186 12.62 3.72 -9.57
N THR A 187 13.80 4.02 -9.02
CA THR A 187 14.96 4.41 -9.86
C THR A 187 15.44 3.26 -10.76
N LEU A 188 15.10 2.02 -10.44
CA LEU A 188 15.39 0.84 -11.25
C LEU A 188 14.32 0.60 -12.32
N ASP A 189 13.08 1.03 -12.07
CA ASP A 189 11.95 0.92 -12.99
C ASP A 189 11.05 2.16 -12.86
N PRO A 190 11.43 3.28 -13.51
CA PRO A 190 10.76 4.58 -13.33
C PRO A 190 9.30 4.63 -13.78
N SER A 191 8.82 3.65 -14.54
CA SER A 191 7.52 3.71 -15.22
C SER A 191 6.69 2.42 -15.11
N PHE A 192 7.02 1.51 -14.18
CA PHE A 192 6.54 0.12 -14.14
C PHE A 192 6.84 -0.75 -15.39
N GLY A 193 7.16 -0.12 -16.52
CA GLY A 193 7.32 -0.73 -17.83
C GLY A 193 8.75 -1.07 -18.21
N GLU A 194 9.76 -0.70 -17.41
CA GLU A 194 11.12 -1.21 -17.60
C GLU A 194 11.33 -2.57 -16.91
N SER A 195 10.26 -3.20 -16.41
CA SER A 195 10.27 -4.55 -15.82
C SER A 195 10.97 -5.60 -16.69
N ILE A 196 10.94 -5.47 -18.02
CA ILE A 196 11.68 -6.34 -18.95
C ILE A 196 13.20 -6.18 -18.78
N LYS A 197 13.74 -4.96 -18.61
CA LYS A 197 15.18 -4.74 -18.39
C LYS A 197 15.60 -5.27 -17.03
N ARG A 198 14.84 -4.93 -15.97
CA ARG A 198 15.09 -5.45 -14.61
C ARG A 198 15.07 -6.97 -14.60
N THR A 199 14.11 -7.57 -15.32
CA THR A 199 14.01 -9.01 -15.35
C THR A 199 15.06 -9.64 -16.26
N ALA A 200 15.44 -9.02 -17.36
CA ALA A 200 16.59 -9.46 -18.15
C ALA A 200 17.89 -9.40 -17.34
N GLU A 201 18.08 -8.38 -16.49
CA GLU A 201 19.22 -8.31 -15.56
C GLU A 201 19.20 -9.43 -14.52
N ILE A 202 18.03 -9.75 -13.95
CA ILE A 202 17.84 -10.91 -13.07
C ILE A 202 18.21 -12.20 -13.80
N TYR A 203 17.58 -12.45 -14.95
CA TYR A 203 17.73 -13.70 -15.70
C TYR A 203 19.17 -13.87 -16.17
N LYS A 204 19.81 -12.80 -16.66
CA LYS A 204 21.23 -12.79 -16.98
C LYS A 204 22.11 -13.06 -15.76
N ALA A 205 21.77 -12.52 -14.58
CA ALA A 205 22.51 -12.81 -13.35
C ALA A 205 22.39 -14.27 -12.89
N TYR A 206 21.35 -14.99 -13.32
CA TYR A 206 21.14 -16.42 -13.06
C TYR A 206 21.45 -17.33 -14.25
N ASP A 207 22.04 -16.80 -15.33
CA ASP A 207 22.32 -17.55 -16.56
C ASP A 207 21.09 -18.23 -17.17
N ILE A 208 19.93 -17.58 -17.03
CA ILE A 208 18.65 -18.04 -17.60
C ILE A 208 18.41 -17.30 -18.92
N GLU A 209 18.27 -18.05 -20.00
CA GLU A 209 17.89 -17.50 -21.30
C GLU A 209 16.39 -17.14 -21.33
N LEU A 210 16.08 -15.94 -21.82
CA LEU A 210 14.69 -15.50 -22.02
C LEU A 210 14.13 -16.15 -23.29
N THR A 211 13.14 -17.02 -23.14
CA THR A 211 12.43 -17.59 -24.30
C THR A 211 11.54 -16.54 -24.98
N PRO A 212 11.20 -16.70 -26.28
CA PRO A 212 10.26 -15.82 -26.96
C PRO A 212 8.91 -15.72 -26.26
N GLU A 213 8.40 -16.84 -25.71
CA GLU A 213 7.15 -16.87 -24.97
C GLU A 213 7.20 -15.97 -23.72
N MET A 214 8.29 -16.05 -22.95
CA MET A 214 8.48 -15.21 -21.76
C MET A 214 8.59 -13.72 -22.12
N ILE A 215 9.15 -13.40 -23.28
CA ILE A 215 9.19 -12.02 -23.78
C ILE A 215 7.77 -11.53 -24.10
N GLU A 216 6.96 -12.33 -24.78
CA GLU A 216 5.58 -11.95 -25.13
C GLU A 216 4.69 -11.83 -23.89
N GLN A 217 4.76 -12.78 -22.94
CA GLN A 217 4.04 -12.68 -21.67
C GLN A 217 4.37 -11.38 -20.92
N ARG A 218 5.64 -10.94 -20.96
CA ARG A 218 6.05 -9.68 -20.32
C ARG A 218 5.57 -8.44 -21.05
N LYS A 219 5.55 -8.46 -22.40
CA LYS A 219 4.97 -7.37 -23.19
C LYS A 219 3.49 -7.21 -22.87
N GLU A 220 2.77 -8.31 -22.74
CA GLU A 220 1.35 -8.30 -22.40
C GLU A 220 1.12 -7.79 -20.97
N ALA A 221 1.88 -8.28 -19.98
CA ALA A 221 1.81 -7.77 -18.62
C ALA A 221 2.09 -6.25 -18.55
N ARG A 222 3.08 -5.77 -19.32
CA ARG A 222 3.37 -4.34 -19.44
C ARG A 222 2.20 -3.55 -20.06
N ARG A 223 1.55 -4.09 -21.09
CA ARG A 223 0.39 -3.47 -21.72
C ARG A 223 -0.74 -3.30 -20.71
N ILE A 224 -1.09 -4.35 -19.97
CA ILE A 224 -2.12 -4.35 -18.94
C ILE A 224 -1.79 -3.31 -17.85
N ILE A 225 -0.55 -3.31 -17.34
CA ILE A 225 -0.13 -2.33 -16.33
C ILE A 225 -0.28 -0.91 -16.84
N ASN A 226 0.16 -0.61 -18.06
CA ASN A 226 0.03 0.73 -18.64
C ASN A 226 -1.43 1.16 -18.81
N GLU A 227 -2.33 0.24 -19.17
CA GLU A 227 -3.76 0.52 -19.25
C GLU A 227 -4.34 0.87 -17.89
N ARG A 228 -3.96 0.14 -16.83
CA ARG A 228 -4.38 0.44 -15.46
C ARG A 228 -3.80 1.77 -14.96
N ARG A 229 -2.52 2.06 -15.23
CA ARG A 229 -1.88 3.36 -14.92
C ARG A 229 -2.66 4.52 -15.54
N LYS A 230 -2.98 4.41 -16.83
CA LYS A 230 -3.77 5.42 -17.55
C LYS A 230 -5.18 5.57 -16.98
N ALA A 231 -5.84 4.46 -16.64
CA ALA A 231 -7.14 4.49 -16.00
C ALA A 231 -7.13 5.21 -14.63
N ASN A 232 -5.98 5.19 -13.95
CA ASN A 232 -5.74 5.90 -12.69
C ASN A 232 -5.19 7.33 -12.88
N GLY A 233 -5.09 7.82 -14.13
CA GLY A 233 -4.68 9.20 -14.43
C GLY A 233 -3.17 9.43 -14.51
N PHE A 234 -2.38 8.37 -14.71
CA PHE A 234 -0.92 8.45 -14.91
C PHE A 234 -0.54 8.32 -16.39
N GLU A 235 0.57 8.96 -16.78
CA GLU A 235 1.09 8.98 -18.17
C GLU A 235 2.11 7.85 -18.44
#